data_AF-A0A2U8WNS6-F1
#
_entry.id   AF-A0A2U8WNS6-F1
#
_cell.length_a   1.000
_cell.length_b   1.000
_cell.length_c   1.000
_cell.angle_alpha   90.00
_cell.angle_beta   90.00
_cell.angle_gamma   90.00
#
_symmetry.space_group_name_H-M   'P 1'
#
loop_
_entity.id
_entity.type
_entity.pdbx_description
1 polymer ?
#
loop_
_entity_poly.entity_id
_entity_poly.type
_entity_poly.pdbx_seq_one_letter_code
_entity_poly.pdbx_strand_id
1 'polypeptide(L)'
;MITVTETTKRTLDTPEAIADHVQAEYERRTREAPFKPGDRVKIDRRDGIPGDFLTGDVGIVMLCDPEFSPLTTLMGVNASGMTIQFPVATANLEVLP
;
A
#
# COMPACT_ATOMS: atom_id res chain seq x y z
N MET A 1 -18.95 -25.76 9.96
CA MET A 1 -17.84 -24.79 10.05
C MET A 1 -18.40 -23.57 10.75
N ILE A 2 -17.77 -23.10 11.82
CA ILE A 2 -18.21 -21.90 12.54
C ILE A 2 -17.03 -20.95 12.65
N THR A 3 -17.30 -19.66 12.56
CA THR A 3 -16.31 -18.61 12.78
C THR A 3 -16.48 -18.10 14.20
N VAL A 4 -15.39 -18.11 14.98
CA VAL A 4 -15.34 -17.54 16.33
C VAL A 4 -14.51 -16.27 16.26
N THR A 5 -15.06 -15.18 16.77
CA THR A 5 -14.34 -13.91 16.92
C THR A 5 -14.03 -13.72 18.40
N GLU A 6 -12.77 -13.86 18.78
CA GLU A 6 -12.30 -13.57 20.13
C GLU A 6 -11.66 -12.18 20.16
N THR A 7 -12.16 -11.31 21.04
CA THR A 7 -11.61 -9.97 21.23
C THR A 7 -10.81 -9.93 22.52
N THR A 8 -9.49 -9.91 22.43
CA THR A 8 -8.61 -9.69 23.57
C THR A 8 -8.37 -8.20 23.82
N LYS A 9 -8.43 -7.77 25.07
CA LYS A 9 -8.07 -6.41 25.48
C LYS A 9 -6.78 -6.44 26.30
N ARG A 10 -5.85 -5.56 25.98
CA ARG A 10 -4.62 -5.32 26.76
C ARG A 10 -4.43 -3.83 26.99
N THR A 11 -3.88 -3.45 28.13
CA THR A 11 -3.49 -2.06 28.42
C THR A 11 -2.00 -1.88 28.10
N LEU A 12 -1.65 -0.74 27.49
CA LEU A 12 -0.27 -0.34 27.19
C LEU A 12 0.03 0.90 28.03
N ASP A 13 0.65 0.71 29.19
CA ASP A 13 0.76 1.77 30.21
C ASP A 13 1.97 2.69 30.05
N THR A 14 2.92 2.34 29.17
CA THR A 14 4.13 3.13 28.95
C THR A 14 4.33 3.48 27.47
N PRO A 15 5.02 4.60 27.15
CA PRO A 15 5.37 4.94 25.78
C PRO A 15 6.13 3.83 25.04
N GLU A 16 7.01 3.10 25.73
CA GLU A 16 7.77 1.97 25.16
C GLU A 16 6.84 0.82 24.76
N ALA A 17 5.89 0.45 25.62
CA ALA A 17 4.91 -0.59 25.29
C ALA A 17 4.02 -0.21 24.10
N ILE A 18 3.70 1.08 23.95
CA ILE A 18 2.97 1.60 22.79
C ILE A 18 3.85 1.54 21.55
N ALA A 19 5.11 1.96 21.63
CA ALA A 19 6.05 1.92 20.52
C ALA A 19 6.27 0.49 20.00
N ASP A 20 6.50 -0.47 20.90
CA ASP A 20 6.66 -1.89 20.55
C ASP A 20 5.40 -2.43 19.87
N HIS A 21 4.21 -2.04 20.33
CA HIS A 21 2.96 -2.45 19.70
C HIS A 21 2.82 -1.91 18.27
N VAL A 22 3.06 -0.62 18.09
CA VAL A 22 2.93 0.04 16.78
C VAL A 22 3.97 -0.51 15.81
N GLN A 23 5.20 -0.77 16.28
CA GLN A 23 6.25 -1.40 15.49
C GLN A 23 5.85 -2.81 15.05
N ALA A 24 5.32 -3.64 15.95
CA ALA A 24 4.88 -4.99 15.61
C ALA A 24 3.73 -4.98 14.57
N GLU A 25 2.79 -4.04 14.67
CA GLU A 25 1.73 -3.86 13.66
C GLU A 25 2.31 -3.40 12.31
N TYR A 26 3.24 -2.45 12.31
CA TYR A 26 3.93 -1.99 11.11
C TYR A 26 4.65 -3.15 10.41
N GLU A 27 5.40 -3.97 11.16
CA GLU A 27 6.13 -5.11 10.62
C GLU A 27 5.19 -6.18 10.06
N ARG A 28 4.08 -6.46 10.75
CA ARG A 28 3.06 -7.41 10.28
C ARG A 28 2.46 -6.95 8.96
N ARG A 29 1.94 -5.72 8.91
CA ARG A 29 1.32 -5.15 7.71
C ARG A 29 2.30 -5.04 6.56
N THR A 30 3.51 -4.55 6.83
CA THR A 30 4.56 -4.43 5.82
C THR A 30 4.94 -5.80 5.25
N ARG A 31 5.02 -6.84 6.09
CA ARG A 31 5.30 -8.22 5.63
C ARG A 31 4.16 -8.78 4.77
N GLU A 32 2.91 -8.53 5.14
CA GLU A 32 1.71 -9.06 4.50
C GLU A 32 1.27 -8.27 3.25
N ALA A 33 1.74 -7.02 3.08
CA ALA A 33 1.40 -6.20 1.92
C ALA A 33 1.82 -6.87 0.59
N PRO A 34 0.97 -6.85 -0.45
CA PRO A 34 1.26 -7.48 -1.74
C PRO A 34 2.43 -6.83 -2.48
N PHE A 35 2.69 -5.55 -2.22
CA PHE A 35 3.81 -4.81 -2.78
C PHE A 35 4.59 -4.12 -1.66
N LYS A 36 5.90 -3.99 -1.82
CA LYS A 36 6.81 -3.31 -0.89
C LYS A 36 7.18 -1.93 -1.42
N PRO A 37 7.44 -0.95 -0.54
CA PRO A 37 8.03 0.31 -0.96
C PRO A 37 9.31 0.07 -1.78
N GLY A 38 9.41 0.72 -2.94
CA GLY A 38 10.51 0.55 -3.90
C GLY A 38 10.22 -0.46 -5.01
N ASP A 39 9.19 -1.32 -4.89
CA ASP A 39 8.82 -2.25 -5.96
C ASP A 39 8.44 -1.49 -7.22
N ARG A 40 8.88 -2.02 -8.36
CA ARG A 40 8.40 -1.59 -9.69
C ARG A 40 7.11 -2.33 -9.98
N VAL A 41 6.07 -1.59 -10.37
CA VAL A 41 4.77 -2.16 -10.71
C VAL A 41 4.32 -1.69 -12.09
N LYS A 42 3.53 -2.54 -12.73
CA LYS A 42 2.76 -2.22 -13.92
C LYS A 42 1.30 -2.00 -13.52
N ILE A 43 0.65 -1.04 -14.17
CA ILE A 43 -0.78 -0.79 -14.08
C ILE A 43 -1.47 -1.64 -15.16
N ASP A 44 -2.16 -2.70 -14.76
CA ASP A 44 -2.90 -3.57 -15.68
C ASP A 44 -4.27 -3.00 -16.03
N ARG A 45 -4.88 -2.25 -15.09
CA ARG A 45 -6.19 -1.61 -15.27
C ARG A 45 -6.17 -0.14 -14.84
N ARG A 46 -6.72 0.75 -15.67
CA ARG A 46 -6.70 2.21 -15.43
C ARG A 46 -7.95 2.76 -14.72
N ASP A 47 -8.74 1.90 -14.09
CA ASP A 47 -9.94 2.32 -13.37
C ASP A 47 -9.60 3.36 -12.30
N GLY A 48 -10.20 4.55 -12.39
CA GLY A 48 -9.97 5.66 -11.46
C GLY A 48 -8.67 6.45 -11.67
N ILE A 49 -7.91 6.20 -12.75
CA ILE A 49 -6.67 6.91 -13.07
C ILE A 49 -6.91 7.89 -14.22
N PRO A 50 -6.68 9.21 -14.03
CA PRO A 50 -6.72 10.18 -15.12
C PRO A 50 -5.81 9.79 -16.29
N GLY A 51 -6.23 10.06 -17.52
CA GLY A 51 -5.50 9.63 -18.73
C GLY A 51 -4.10 10.23 -18.87
N ASP A 52 -3.86 11.36 -18.22
CA ASP A 52 -2.59 12.10 -18.22
C ASP A 52 -1.66 11.72 -17.06
N PHE A 53 -2.07 10.80 -16.18
CA PHE A 53 -1.30 10.40 -14.99
C PHE A 53 -0.64 9.03 -15.21
N LEU A 54 0.52 8.80 -14.58
CA LEU A 54 1.22 7.51 -14.61
C LEU A 54 1.43 7.00 -16.06
N THR A 55 2.05 7.86 -16.87
CA THR A 55 2.42 7.60 -18.27
C THR A 55 3.29 6.34 -18.36
N GLY A 56 2.98 5.50 -19.34
CA GLY A 56 3.67 4.22 -19.55
C GLY A 56 3.14 3.09 -18.68
N ASP A 57 2.07 3.32 -17.91
CA ASP A 57 1.41 2.31 -17.07
C ASP A 57 2.37 1.66 -16.07
N VAL A 58 3.30 2.46 -15.52
CA VAL A 58 4.31 2.00 -14.56
C VAL A 58 4.44 2.97 -13.39
N GLY A 59 4.91 2.43 -12.26
CA GLY A 59 5.22 3.23 -11.09
C GLY A 59 6.16 2.52 -10.12
N ILE A 60 6.67 3.30 -9.18
CA ILE A 60 7.38 2.82 -7.99
C ILE A 60 6.43 2.89 -6.80
N VAL A 61 6.31 1.80 -6.06
CA VAL A 61 5.49 1.76 -4.85
C VAL A 61 6.11 2.64 -3.78
N MET A 62 5.33 3.60 -3.28
CA MET A 62 5.72 4.47 -2.16
C MET A 62 5.10 3.99 -0.84
N LEU A 63 3.85 3.49 -0.89
CA LEU A 63 3.11 2.97 0.26
C LEU A 63 2.05 1.96 -0.20
N CYS A 64 1.97 0.82 0.47
CA CYS A 64 0.94 -0.20 0.30
C CYS A 64 0.53 -0.73 1.68
N ASP A 65 -0.68 -0.41 2.14
CA ASP A 65 -1.29 -0.98 3.36
C ASP A 65 -2.74 -1.40 3.05
N PRO A 66 -2.96 -2.59 2.47
CA PRO A 66 -4.28 -3.06 2.05
C PRO A 66 -5.26 -3.26 3.20
N GLU A 67 -4.77 -3.41 4.43
CA GLU A 67 -5.62 -3.51 5.62
C GLU A 67 -6.27 -2.16 5.97
N PHE A 68 -5.56 -1.06 5.74
CA PHE A 68 -6.07 0.29 5.97
C PHE A 68 -6.76 0.89 4.73
N SER A 69 -6.21 0.66 3.54
CA SER A 69 -6.67 1.27 2.30
C SER A 69 -6.54 0.30 1.14
N PRO A 70 -7.57 0.16 0.28
CA PRO A 70 -7.45 -0.64 -0.94
C PRO A 70 -6.51 0.00 -1.98
N LEU A 71 -5.98 1.19 -1.72
CA LEU A 71 -5.12 1.94 -2.63
C LEU A 71 -3.63 1.78 -2.27
N THR A 72 -2.80 1.67 -3.29
CA THR A 72 -1.34 1.74 -3.23
C THR A 72 -0.89 3.08 -3.81
N THR A 73 -0.09 3.83 -3.06
CA THR A 73 0.49 5.09 -3.53
C THR A 73 1.68 4.79 -4.43
N LEU A 74 1.62 5.26 -5.67
CA LEU A 74 2.70 5.13 -6.64
C LEU A 74 3.38 6.47 -6.89
N MET A 75 4.68 6.44 -7.10
CA MET A 75 5.43 7.48 -7.79
C MET A 75 5.53 7.10 -9.27
N GLY A 76 5.17 8.03 -10.15
CA GLY A 76 5.28 7.86 -11.60
C GLY A 76 5.47 9.20 -12.29
N VAL A 77 5.24 9.25 -13.60
CA VAL A 77 5.34 10.47 -14.40
C VAL A 77 3.99 10.80 -15.04
N ASN A 78 3.65 12.08 -15.19
CA ASN A 78 2.46 12.50 -15.94
C ASN A 78 2.79 12.75 -17.43
N ALA A 79 1.79 13.12 -18.23
CA ALA A 79 1.95 13.38 -19.67
C ALA A 79 2.92 14.54 -19.98
N SER A 80 3.14 15.44 -19.02
CA SER A 80 4.10 16.56 -19.13
C SER A 80 5.53 16.17 -18.73
N GLY A 81 5.76 14.91 -18.34
CA GLY A 81 7.07 14.42 -17.88
C GLY A 81 7.42 14.80 -16.43
N MET A 82 6.46 15.31 -15.66
CA MET A 82 6.67 15.62 -14.23
C MET A 82 6.48 14.37 -13.37
N THR A 83 7.37 14.17 -12.39
CA THR A 83 7.17 13.17 -11.35
C THR A 83 5.98 13.54 -10.47
N ILE A 84 5.07 12.60 -10.27
CA ILE A 84 3.87 12.75 -9.44
C ILE A 84 3.74 11.57 -8.47
N GLN A 85 3.01 11.78 -7.38
CA GLN A 85 2.51 10.70 -6.53
C GLN A 85 1.01 10.58 -6.71
N PHE A 86 0.51 9.36 -6.95
CA PHE A 86 -0.91 9.12 -7.16
C PHE A 86 -1.34 7.79 -6.55
N PRO A 87 -2.46 7.76 -5.79
CA PRO A 87 -3.01 6.51 -5.27
C PRO A 87 -3.73 5.73 -6.37
N VAL A 88 -3.42 4.44 -6.50
CA VAL A 88 -4.03 3.53 -7.47
C VAL A 88 -4.63 2.34 -6.74
N ALA A 89 -5.77 1.82 -7.19
CA ALA A 89 -6.33 0.60 -6.62
C ALA A 89 -5.32 -0.55 -6.69
N THR A 90 -5.02 -1.17 -5.55
CA THR A 90 -4.01 -2.23 -5.44
C THR A 90 -4.33 -3.42 -6.36
N ALA A 91 -5.62 -3.69 -6.58
CA ALA A 91 -6.10 -4.73 -7.49
C ALA A 91 -5.82 -4.45 -8.98
N ASN A 92 -5.38 -3.25 -9.34
CA ASN A 92 -5.03 -2.85 -10.70
C ASN A 92 -3.54 -2.98 -10.99
N LEU A 93 -2.76 -3.47 -10.04
CA LEU A 93 -1.30 -3.51 -10.10
C LEU A 93 -0.79 -4.94 -10.27
N GLU A 94 0.31 -5.07 -11.00
CA GLU A 94 1.10 -6.28 -11.13
C GLU A 94 2.58 -5.97 -10.89
N VAL A 95 3.34 -6.96 -10.43
CA VAL A 95 4.80 -6.81 -10.28
C VAL A 95 5.43 -6.63 -11.66
N LEU A 96 6.23 -5.58 -11.83
CA LEU A 96 7.03 -5.39 -13.03
C LEU A 96 8.39 -6.08 -12.84
N PRO A 97 8.77 -7.04 -13.71
CA PRO A 97 10.02 -7.79 -13.56
C PRO A 97 11.29 -6.93 -13.66
#